data_AF-A0A9D9CWC2-F1
#
_entry.id   AF-A0A9D9CWC2-F1
#
_cell.length_a   1.000
_cell.length_b   1.000
_cell.length_c   1.000
_cell.angle_alpha   90.00
_cell.angle_beta   90.00
_cell.angle_gamma   90.00
#
_symmetry.space_group_name_H-M   'P 1'
#
loop_
_entity.id
_entity.type
_entity.pdbx_description
1 polymer ?
#
loop_
_entity_poly.entity_id
_entity_poly.type
_entity_poly.pdbx_seq_one_letter_code
_entity_poly.pdbx_strand_id
1 'polypeptide(L)'
;MKHLFTNLLLLVLILAGQTEAWSATKQMEYLDRGVVAVKVNNGVFVSWRFLGTDDKSTGFNIYRDGAKVNDAPITSKTNYVDTKGAANSKYVIKAVVGGKEIDASKAITPWGQQYKTLTLKRPGSNYAANDMSVGDVDGDGQYELFVKWYPNNAKDNSQSGKTDNTLIDCYRLDGTFLWRIDLGINIRSGAHYTQFQVYDYDGDGKCEMVCKTAPGTKDGKGKNVIMGNDNPNADDRNGNGYVLTGPEYLTIFEGATRAEIHTVEYTPGRGNVSAWGDSYGNRVDR
;
A
#
# COMPACT_ATOMS: atom_id res chain seq x y z
N MET A 1 -6.91 23.30 63.66
CA MET A 1 -6.17 22.15 63.08
C MET A 1 -7.00 21.30 62.12
N LYS A 2 -8.26 20.94 62.40
CA LYS A 2 -9.08 20.13 61.47
C LYS A 2 -9.36 20.77 60.10
N HIS A 3 -9.54 22.10 60.02
CA HIS A 3 -9.77 22.80 58.75
C HIS A 3 -8.51 23.02 57.88
N LEU A 4 -7.31 22.85 58.44
CA LEU A 4 -6.06 22.99 57.68
C LEU A 4 -5.70 21.71 56.92
N PHE A 5 -6.11 20.54 57.45
CA PHE A 5 -5.90 19.24 56.80
C PHE A 5 -6.85 19.00 55.63
N THR A 6 -8.08 19.53 55.68
CA THR A 6 -9.07 19.35 54.61
C THR A 6 -8.70 20.11 53.33
N ASN A 7 -8.08 21.30 53.48
CA ASN A 7 -7.65 22.12 52.34
C ASN A 7 -6.35 21.60 51.69
N LEU A 8 -5.49 20.91 52.45
CA LEU A 8 -4.27 20.31 51.91
C LEU A 8 -4.58 19.03 51.10
N LEU A 9 -5.60 18.27 51.49
CA LEU A 9 -6.02 17.07 50.76
C LEU A 9 -6.68 17.41 49.41
N LEU A 10 -7.45 18.50 49.34
CA LEU A 10 -8.07 18.95 48.09
C LEU A 10 -7.04 19.47 47.06
N LEU A 11 -5.93 20.06 47.52
CA LEU A 11 -4.89 20.57 46.62
C LEU A 11 -4.07 19.43 45.99
N VAL A 12 -3.82 18.34 46.72
CA VAL A 12 -3.10 17.15 46.22
C VAL A 12 -3.94 16.34 45.22
N LEU A 13 -5.27 16.32 45.39
CA LEU A 13 -6.19 15.66 44.47
C LEU A 13 -6.38 16.41 43.13
N ILE A 14 -6.19 17.74 43.10
CA ILE A 14 -6.25 18.53 41.86
C ILE A 14 -4.95 18.41 41.04
N LEU A 15 -3.81 18.13 41.70
CA LEU A 15 -2.52 17.88 41.02
C LEU A 15 -2.36 16.46 40.46
N ALA A 16 -3.17 15.49 40.92
CA ALA A 16 -3.14 14.11 40.44
C ALA A 16 -4.05 13.84 39.22
N GLY A 17 -4.81 14.85 38.77
CA GLY A 17 -5.83 14.72 37.71
C GLY A 17 -5.38 15.17 36.31
N GLN A 18 -4.14 15.60 36.12
CA GLN A 18 -3.58 15.79 34.78
C GLN A 18 -3.08 14.45 34.26
N THR A 19 -4.00 13.55 33.94
CA THR A 19 -3.71 12.59 32.87
C THR A 19 -3.59 13.42 31.61
N GLU A 20 -2.37 13.79 31.24
CA GLU A 20 -2.10 14.13 29.85
C GLU A 20 -2.70 13.00 29.02
N ALA A 21 -3.68 13.30 28.19
CA ALA A 21 -4.07 12.40 27.14
C ALA A 21 -2.87 12.38 26.19
N TRP A 22 -1.92 11.48 26.44
CA TRP A 22 -0.91 11.14 25.46
C TRP A 22 -1.67 10.56 24.28
N SER A 23 -2.01 11.40 23.31
CA SER A 23 -2.40 10.92 21.99
C SER A 23 -1.20 10.15 21.47
N ALA A 24 -1.23 8.82 21.61
CA ALA A 24 -0.20 7.96 21.06
C ALA A 24 -0.04 8.33 19.57
N THR A 25 1.17 8.67 19.17
CA THR A 25 1.49 8.95 17.77
C THR A 25 1.14 7.70 16.96
N LYS A 26 0.38 7.86 15.89
CA LYS A 26 0.07 6.74 14.99
C LYS A 26 1.34 6.33 14.25
N GLN A 27 1.55 5.02 14.10
CA GLN A 27 2.49 4.52 13.11
C GLN A 27 2.05 5.02 11.73
N MET A 28 3.00 5.56 10.99
CA MET A 28 2.85 6.03 9.62
C MET A 28 4.12 5.67 8.87
N GLU A 29 4.02 5.57 7.55
CA GLU A 29 5.15 5.20 6.70
C GLU A 29 6.26 6.25 6.77
N TYR A 30 7.51 5.79 6.75
CA TYR A 30 8.60 6.63 6.31
C TYR A 30 8.40 6.93 4.81
N LEU A 31 8.45 8.19 4.43
CA LEU A 31 8.34 8.61 3.04
C LEU A 31 9.49 9.54 2.69
N ASP A 32 10.10 9.30 1.53
CA ASP A 32 11.06 10.24 0.97
C ASP A 32 10.34 11.52 0.50
N ARG A 33 11.10 12.49 -0.01
CA ARG A 33 10.52 13.77 -0.47
C ARG A 33 9.55 13.66 -1.64
N GLY A 34 9.40 12.49 -2.28
CA GLY A 34 8.45 12.25 -3.35
C GLY A 34 8.60 13.25 -4.49
N VAL A 35 9.84 13.61 -4.82
CA VAL A 35 10.11 14.70 -5.76
C VAL A 35 9.72 14.25 -7.16
N VAL A 36 8.79 14.97 -7.76
CA VAL A 36 8.38 14.80 -9.15
C VAL A 36 8.71 16.08 -9.89
N ALA A 37 9.40 15.93 -11.03
CA ALA A 37 9.67 17.01 -11.96
C ALA A 37 9.05 16.64 -13.32
N VAL A 38 8.36 17.58 -13.96
CA VAL A 38 7.63 17.34 -15.22
C VAL A 38 7.86 18.51 -16.17
N LYS A 39 8.14 18.21 -17.45
CA LYS A 39 8.19 19.23 -18.49
C LYS A 39 6.81 19.86 -18.71
N VAL A 40 6.80 21.19 -18.71
CA VAL A 40 5.64 22.03 -19.05
C VAL A 40 6.06 23.05 -20.10
N ASN A 41 5.09 23.73 -20.73
CA ASN A 41 5.34 24.66 -21.84
C ASN A 41 6.45 25.69 -21.53
N ASN A 42 6.42 26.26 -20.33
CA ASN A 42 7.32 27.35 -19.93
C ASN A 42 8.36 26.92 -18.90
N GLY A 43 8.82 25.66 -18.91
CA GLY A 43 9.88 25.21 -18.01
C GLY A 43 9.69 23.80 -17.47
N VAL A 44 10.00 23.62 -16.19
CA VAL A 44 9.78 22.37 -15.45
C VAL A 44 8.94 22.69 -14.21
N PHE A 45 7.82 21.99 -14.06
CA PHE A 45 7.08 21.96 -12.80
C PHE A 45 7.74 20.94 -11.87
N VAL A 46 8.02 21.34 -10.64
CA VAL A 46 8.60 20.49 -9.59
C VAL A 46 7.69 20.52 -8.37
N SER A 47 7.35 19.36 -7.82
CA SER A 47 6.60 19.22 -6.57
C SER A 47 7.21 18.18 -5.66
N TRP A 48 6.99 18.31 -4.36
CA TRP A 48 7.48 17.41 -3.33
C TRP A 48 6.50 17.31 -2.17
N ARG A 49 6.72 16.33 -1.29
CA ARG A 49 5.94 16.11 -0.07
C ARG A 49 6.36 17.10 1.03
N PHE A 50 5.37 17.69 1.69
CA PHE A 50 5.51 18.16 3.07
C PHE A 50 5.21 16.96 3.97
N LEU A 51 6.20 16.49 4.70
CA LEU A 51 6.08 15.28 5.50
C LEU A 51 5.36 15.58 6.81
N GLY A 52 4.69 14.58 7.39
CA GLY A 52 4.09 14.70 8.73
C GLY A 52 5.12 14.95 9.83
N THR A 53 6.39 14.66 9.57
CA THR A 53 7.54 14.89 10.44
C THR A 53 8.19 16.27 10.23
N ASP A 54 7.76 17.06 9.24
CA ASP A 54 8.27 18.41 9.06
C ASP A 54 7.66 19.37 10.08
N ASP A 55 8.49 20.23 10.68
CA ASP A 55 8.00 21.37 11.45
C ASP A 55 7.19 22.32 10.57
N LYS A 56 6.16 22.96 11.12
CA LYS A 56 5.31 23.92 10.37
C LYS A 56 6.11 25.09 9.77
N SER A 57 7.28 25.41 10.33
CA SER A 57 8.18 26.46 9.84
C SER A 57 9.19 25.98 8.79
N THR A 58 9.16 24.70 8.41
CA THR A 58 10.09 24.13 7.42
C THR A 58 9.93 24.84 6.08
N GLY A 59 11.05 25.36 5.56
CA GLY A 59 11.14 25.90 4.22
C GLY A 59 11.87 24.93 3.28
N PHE A 60 11.86 25.21 1.98
CA PHE A 60 12.51 24.37 0.98
C PHE A 60 13.33 25.17 -0.02
N ASN A 61 14.56 24.70 -0.26
CA ASN A 61 15.39 25.15 -1.38
C ASN A 61 15.31 24.14 -2.53
N ILE A 62 15.27 24.67 -3.75
CA ILE A 62 15.24 23.89 -4.98
C ILE A 62 16.59 24.09 -5.65
N TYR A 63 17.23 22.99 -5.98
CA TYR A 63 18.49 22.95 -6.70
C TYR A 63 18.25 22.37 -8.08
N ARG A 64 18.74 23.05 -9.11
CA ARG A 64 18.84 22.55 -10.48
C ARG A 64 20.32 22.43 -10.84
N ASP A 65 20.76 21.23 -11.20
CA ASP A 65 22.14 20.95 -11.63
C ASP A 65 23.19 21.46 -10.62
N GLY A 66 22.88 21.36 -9.32
CA GLY A 66 23.75 21.79 -8.22
C GLY A 66 23.63 23.28 -7.83
N ALA A 67 22.92 24.10 -8.61
CA ALA A 67 22.70 25.51 -8.30
C ALA A 67 21.30 25.76 -7.69
N LYS A 68 21.23 26.56 -6.62
CA LYS A 68 19.95 26.98 -6.01
C LYS A 68 19.18 27.89 -6.99
N VAL A 69 17.89 27.62 -7.20
CA VAL A 69 17.06 28.36 -8.18
C VAL A 69 15.98 29.26 -7.56
N ASN A 70 15.76 29.20 -6.25
CA ASN A 70 14.88 30.09 -5.50
C ASN A 70 15.68 31.06 -4.62
N ASP A 71 15.24 32.33 -4.55
CA ASP A 71 15.96 33.39 -3.82
C ASP A 71 15.98 33.11 -2.30
N ALA A 72 14.82 32.80 -1.73
CA ALA A 72 14.61 32.46 -0.33
C ALA A 72 13.89 31.10 -0.19
N PRO A 73 14.09 30.36 0.92
CA PRO A 73 13.40 29.11 1.17
C PRO A 73 11.88 29.26 1.03
N ILE A 74 11.24 28.36 0.27
CA ILE A 74 9.80 28.38 0.05
C ILE A 74 9.12 27.74 1.25
N THR A 75 8.26 28.49 1.95
CA THR A 75 7.51 28.03 3.14
C THR A 75 6.00 27.95 2.93
N SER A 76 5.49 28.52 1.84
CA SER A 76 4.04 28.64 1.59
C SER A 76 3.43 27.51 0.77
N LYS A 77 4.26 26.68 0.13
CA LYS A 77 3.86 25.62 -0.80
C LYS A 77 5.00 24.64 -1.04
N THR A 78 4.67 23.44 -1.53
CA THR A 78 5.65 22.41 -1.91
C THR A 78 5.70 22.16 -3.42
N ASN A 79 5.63 23.25 -4.18
CA ASN A 79 5.85 23.22 -5.62
C ASN A 79 6.60 24.45 -6.13
N TYR A 80 7.19 24.33 -7.32
CA TYR A 80 7.95 25.37 -7.99
C TYR A 80 7.89 25.18 -9.51
N VAL A 81 7.84 26.28 -10.27
CA VAL A 81 8.01 26.24 -11.73
C VAL A 81 9.33 26.90 -12.06
N ASP A 82 10.28 26.10 -12.50
CA ASP A 82 11.57 26.58 -12.99
C ASP A 82 11.49 26.89 -14.49
N THR A 83 11.39 28.17 -14.82
CA THR A 83 11.28 28.65 -16.20
C THR A 83 12.53 28.43 -17.04
N LYS A 84 13.68 28.18 -16.39
CA LYS A 84 14.96 27.89 -17.04
C LYS A 84 15.27 26.38 -17.06
N GLY A 85 14.35 25.55 -16.57
CA GLY A 85 14.48 24.10 -16.51
C GLY A 85 14.41 23.39 -17.86
N ALA A 86 15.38 22.51 -18.13
CA ALA A 86 15.44 21.67 -19.32
C ALA A 86 15.04 20.21 -19.02
N ALA A 87 14.82 19.41 -20.06
CA ALA A 87 14.42 18.00 -19.92
C ALA A 87 15.52 17.12 -19.29
N ASN A 88 16.78 17.49 -19.46
CA ASN A 88 17.94 16.79 -18.89
C ASN A 88 18.41 17.37 -17.55
N SER A 89 17.79 18.44 -17.06
CA SER A 89 18.12 19.01 -15.76
C SER A 89 17.93 17.99 -14.63
N LYS A 90 18.68 18.17 -13.55
CA LYS A 90 18.60 17.36 -12.33
C LYS A 90 18.10 18.23 -11.18
N TYR A 91 17.01 17.82 -10.54
CA TYR A 91 16.43 18.53 -9.42
C TYR A 91 16.69 17.83 -8.09
N VAL A 92 17.04 18.61 -7.08
CA VAL A 92 17.15 18.19 -5.67
C VAL A 92 16.38 19.19 -4.81
N ILE A 93 15.59 18.68 -3.88
CA ILE A 93 14.88 19.49 -2.88
C ILE A 93 15.60 19.35 -1.55
N LYS A 94 15.84 20.47 -0.87
CA LYS A 94 16.43 20.48 0.47
C LYS A 94 15.53 21.17 1.47
N ALA A 95 15.22 20.49 2.58
CA ALA A 95 14.46 21.09 3.68
C ALA A 95 15.34 22.02 4.51
N VAL A 96 14.76 23.13 4.96
CA VAL A 96 15.42 24.21 5.70
C VAL A 96 14.69 24.44 7.01
N VAL A 97 15.39 24.26 8.14
CA VAL A 97 14.88 24.53 9.50
C VAL A 97 15.88 25.42 10.22
N GLY A 98 15.39 26.49 10.87
CA GLY A 98 16.25 27.45 11.57
C GLY A 98 17.33 28.09 10.68
N GLY A 99 17.06 28.23 9.38
CA GLY A 99 18.00 28.78 8.39
C GLY A 99 19.09 27.81 7.93
N LYS A 100 19.05 26.54 8.33
CA LYS A 100 20.01 25.49 7.93
C LYS A 100 19.33 24.44 7.07
N GLU A 101 20.03 23.96 6.05
CA GLU A 101 19.59 22.78 5.28
C GLU A 101 19.82 21.52 6.12
N ILE A 102 18.77 20.72 6.30
CA ILE A 102 18.79 19.55 7.21
C ILE A 102 18.54 18.21 6.50
N ASP A 103 18.07 18.23 5.25
CA ASP A 103 17.73 17.05 4.45
C ASP A 103 17.88 17.39 2.95
N ALA A 104 18.12 16.38 2.13
CA ALA A 104 18.24 16.49 0.68
C ALA A 104 17.63 15.26 -0.02
N SER A 105 16.75 15.49 -0.99
CA SER A 105 16.19 14.42 -1.81
C SER A 105 17.23 13.76 -2.70
N LYS A 106 16.94 12.54 -3.17
CA LYS A 106 17.60 11.96 -4.36
C LYS A 106 17.41 12.92 -5.56
N ALA A 107 18.38 12.94 -6.48
CA ALA A 107 18.29 13.76 -7.69
C ALA A 107 17.32 13.14 -8.70
N ILE A 108 16.40 13.93 -9.26
CA ILE A 108 15.41 13.47 -10.24
C ILE A 108 15.56 14.19 -11.59
N THR A 109 15.27 13.49 -12.68
CA THR A 109 15.17 14.08 -14.03
C THR A 109 13.70 14.31 -14.39
N PRO A 110 13.36 15.44 -15.02
CA PRO A 110 12.00 15.73 -15.46
C PRO A 110 11.43 14.64 -16.35
N TRP A 111 10.18 14.29 -16.10
CA TRP A 111 9.39 13.47 -17.00
C TRP A 111 9.05 14.27 -18.25
N GLY A 112 9.11 13.61 -19.42
CA GLY A 112 8.72 14.23 -20.68
C GLY A 112 7.21 14.42 -20.81
N GLN A 113 6.42 13.69 -20.03
CA GLN A 113 4.96 13.73 -20.02
C GLN A 113 4.44 13.88 -18.59
N GLN A 114 3.19 14.34 -18.45
CA GLN A 114 2.51 14.49 -17.15
C GLN A 114 2.15 13.14 -16.50
N TYR A 115 2.45 12.04 -17.18
CA TYR A 115 2.29 10.68 -16.68
C TYR A 115 3.60 9.90 -16.87
N LYS A 116 3.78 8.88 -16.05
CA LYS A 116 4.84 7.88 -16.22
C LYS A 116 4.22 6.61 -16.79
N THR A 117 4.76 6.13 -17.90
CA THR A 117 4.35 4.84 -18.48
C THR A 117 5.16 3.72 -17.85
N LEU A 118 4.46 2.72 -17.31
CA LEU A 118 5.07 1.48 -16.81
C LEU A 118 4.66 0.33 -17.73
N THR A 119 5.64 -0.46 -18.17
CA THR A 119 5.37 -1.68 -18.94
C THR A 119 5.15 -2.84 -17.98
N LEU A 120 3.91 -3.30 -17.87
CA LEU A 120 3.55 -4.40 -16.97
C LEU A 120 3.77 -5.77 -17.61
N LYS A 121 4.10 -6.78 -16.80
CA LYS A 121 4.27 -8.18 -17.21
C LYS A 121 2.91 -8.88 -17.32
N ARG A 122 2.12 -8.50 -18.32
CA ARG A 122 0.77 -9.03 -18.55
C ARG A 122 0.77 -10.57 -18.56
N PRO A 123 -0.07 -11.25 -17.75
CA PRO A 123 -0.09 -12.71 -17.64
C PRO A 123 -0.54 -13.41 -18.92
N GLY A 124 -1.45 -12.77 -19.64
CA GLY A 124 -2.08 -13.30 -20.85
C GLY A 124 -3.02 -12.27 -21.47
N SER A 125 -3.40 -12.49 -22.73
CA SER A 125 -4.28 -11.57 -23.48
C SER A 125 -5.70 -11.46 -22.91
N ASN A 126 -6.12 -12.45 -22.11
CA ASN A 126 -7.39 -12.49 -21.38
C ASN A 126 -7.39 -11.65 -20.08
N TYR A 127 -6.23 -11.18 -19.61
CA TYR A 127 -6.14 -10.40 -18.37
C TYR A 127 -6.06 -8.90 -18.63
N ALA A 128 -6.70 -8.09 -17.81
CA ALA A 128 -6.51 -6.65 -17.73
C ALA A 128 -5.92 -6.27 -16.36
N ALA A 129 -5.06 -5.24 -16.31
CA ALA A 129 -4.69 -4.62 -15.04
C ALA A 129 -5.95 -3.97 -14.46
N ASN A 130 -6.16 -4.11 -13.15
CA ASN A 130 -7.40 -3.73 -12.48
C ASN A 130 -7.09 -2.96 -11.19
N ASP A 131 -7.72 -3.30 -10.07
CA ASP A 131 -7.50 -2.59 -8.81
C ASP A 131 -6.03 -2.63 -8.39
N MET A 132 -5.57 -1.55 -7.77
CA MET A 132 -4.23 -1.43 -7.24
C MET A 132 -4.23 -0.95 -5.80
N SER A 133 -3.18 -1.30 -5.08
CA SER A 133 -2.79 -0.68 -3.81
C SER A 133 -1.32 -0.26 -3.89
N VAL A 134 -0.84 0.41 -2.85
CA VAL A 134 0.55 0.86 -2.71
C VAL A 134 1.08 0.52 -1.33
N GLY A 135 2.40 0.39 -1.24
CA GLY A 135 3.14 0.23 0.00
C GLY A 135 4.63 0.18 -0.30
N ASP A 136 5.46 0.60 0.66
CA ASP A 136 6.91 0.57 0.55
C ASP A 136 7.41 -0.83 0.96
N VAL A 137 7.88 -1.64 0.01
CA VAL A 137 8.26 -3.03 0.32
C VAL A 137 9.67 -3.16 0.85
N ASP A 138 10.52 -2.17 0.66
CA ASP A 138 11.95 -2.25 1.01
C ASP A 138 12.45 -1.17 1.97
N GLY A 139 11.57 -0.25 2.38
CA GLY A 139 11.78 0.77 3.40
C GLY A 139 12.54 2.00 2.86
N ASP A 140 12.57 2.20 1.54
CA ASP A 140 13.34 3.29 0.92
C ASP A 140 12.58 4.63 0.84
N GLY A 141 11.32 4.66 1.27
CA GLY A 141 10.42 5.80 1.29
C GLY A 141 9.66 6.05 0.00
N GLN A 142 9.76 5.14 -0.98
CA GLN A 142 8.98 5.15 -2.22
C GLN A 142 7.98 4.00 -2.22
N TYR A 143 6.83 4.23 -2.85
CA TYR A 143 5.82 3.20 -2.97
C TYR A 143 6.12 2.25 -4.14
N GLU A 144 5.91 0.95 -3.91
CA GLU A 144 5.64 -0.02 -4.95
C GLU A 144 4.14 -0.03 -5.31
N LEU A 145 3.82 -0.56 -6.49
CA LEU A 145 2.48 -0.77 -6.98
C LEU A 145 2.11 -2.24 -6.89
N PHE A 146 1.06 -2.54 -6.14
CA PHE A 146 0.45 -3.87 -6.07
C PHE A 146 -0.72 -3.91 -7.05
N VAL A 147 -0.62 -4.73 -8.11
CA VAL A 147 -1.54 -4.73 -9.24
C VAL A 147 -2.30 -6.04 -9.31
N LYS A 148 -3.62 -5.99 -9.11
CA LYS A 148 -4.51 -7.13 -9.35
C LYS A 148 -4.75 -7.29 -10.85
N TRP A 149 -4.57 -8.51 -11.36
CA TRP A 149 -4.93 -8.88 -12.71
C TRP A 149 -6.32 -9.51 -12.74
N TYR A 150 -7.16 -8.95 -13.60
CA TYR A 150 -8.56 -9.33 -13.72
C TYR A 150 -8.79 -10.07 -15.05
N PRO A 151 -9.15 -11.36 -15.01
CA PRO A 151 -9.43 -12.10 -16.22
C PRO A 151 -10.78 -11.68 -16.82
N ASN A 152 -10.89 -11.71 -18.15
CA ASN A 152 -12.10 -11.33 -18.87
C ASN A 152 -13.32 -12.24 -18.57
N ASN A 153 -13.08 -13.41 -17.96
CA ASN A 153 -14.11 -14.34 -17.51
C ASN A 153 -14.42 -14.23 -16.00
N ALA A 154 -13.92 -13.22 -15.29
CA ALA A 154 -14.32 -12.92 -13.92
C ALA A 154 -15.85 -12.73 -13.80
N LYS A 155 -16.38 -12.90 -12.58
CA LYS A 155 -17.83 -12.98 -12.33
C LYS A 155 -18.27 -12.07 -11.20
N ASP A 156 -19.44 -11.48 -11.32
CA ASP A 156 -20.19 -11.08 -10.13
C ASP A 156 -20.69 -12.34 -9.40
N ASN A 157 -20.94 -12.22 -8.10
CA ASN A 157 -21.48 -13.29 -7.26
C ASN A 157 -22.81 -13.86 -7.79
N SER A 158 -23.63 -13.05 -8.46
CA SER A 158 -24.89 -13.49 -9.05
C SER A 158 -24.73 -14.36 -10.30
N GLN A 159 -23.52 -14.48 -10.85
CA GLN A 159 -23.25 -15.13 -12.13
C GLN A 159 -22.50 -16.44 -11.94
N SER A 160 -22.98 -17.52 -12.54
CA SER A 160 -22.26 -18.78 -12.63
C SER A 160 -21.13 -18.73 -13.67
N GLY A 161 -20.22 -19.69 -13.60
CA GLY A 161 -19.10 -19.90 -14.51
C GLY A 161 -17.78 -20.01 -13.76
N LYS A 162 -16.89 -20.87 -14.26
CA LYS A 162 -15.49 -20.90 -13.79
C LYS A 162 -14.79 -19.62 -14.20
N THR A 163 -13.84 -19.19 -13.39
CA THR A 163 -12.99 -18.03 -13.66
C THR A 163 -11.55 -18.48 -13.76
N ASP A 164 -10.75 -17.75 -14.55
CA ASP A 164 -9.30 -17.89 -14.45
C ASP A 164 -8.82 -17.30 -13.11
N ASN A 165 -7.59 -17.61 -12.72
CA ASN A 165 -7.05 -17.26 -11.40
C ASN A 165 -6.93 -15.74 -11.21
N THR A 166 -7.15 -15.27 -9.99
CA THR A 166 -6.75 -13.91 -9.60
C THR A 166 -5.24 -13.90 -9.36
N LEU A 167 -4.54 -12.96 -9.98
CA LEU A 167 -3.09 -12.78 -9.81
C LEU A 167 -2.83 -11.40 -9.23
N ILE A 168 -1.84 -11.27 -8.35
CA ILE A 168 -1.41 -9.98 -7.81
C ILE A 168 0.09 -9.83 -8.04
N ASP A 169 0.47 -8.78 -8.73
CA ASP A 169 1.88 -8.43 -8.99
C ASP A 169 2.34 -7.29 -8.10
N CYS A 170 3.65 -7.19 -7.87
CA CYS A 170 4.28 -6.02 -7.29
C CYS A 170 5.33 -5.43 -8.25
N TYR A 171 5.30 -4.11 -8.43
CA TYR A 171 6.22 -3.36 -9.29
C TYR A 171 6.80 -2.15 -8.57
N ARG A 172 8.08 -1.85 -8.79
CA ARG A 172 8.61 -0.51 -8.47
C ARG A 172 8.07 0.53 -9.44
N LEU A 173 8.10 1.81 -9.06
CA LEU A 173 7.67 2.92 -9.93
C LEU A 173 8.49 3.06 -11.22
N ASP A 174 9.66 2.44 -11.32
CA ASP A 174 10.46 2.39 -12.56
C ASP A 174 10.02 1.27 -13.53
N GLY A 175 9.03 0.45 -13.15
CA GLY A 175 8.54 -0.67 -13.93
C GLY A 175 9.24 -2.00 -13.65
N THR A 176 10.19 -2.04 -12.70
CA THR A 176 10.81 -3.30 -12.26
C THR A 176 9.75 -4.21 -11.66
N PHE A 177 9.50 -5.34 -12.33
CA PHE A 177 8.67 -6.43 -11.80
C PHE A 177 9.41 -7.10 -10.64
N LEU A 178 8.80 -7.10 -9.45
CA LEU A 178 9.35 -7.77 -8.28
C LEU A 178 8.85 -9.23 -8.22
N TRP A 179 7.54 -9.42 -8.31
CA TRP A 179 6.92 -10.73 -8.12
C TRP A 179 5.45 -10.80 -8.53
N ARG A 180 4.93 -12.03 -8.54
CA ARG A 180 3.52 -12.38 -8.75
C ARG A 180 3.09 -13.42 -7.72
N ILE A 181 1.95 -13.23 -7.10
CA ILE A 181 1.19 -14.23 -6.35
C ILE A 181 0.05 -14.74 -7.24
N ASP A 182 -0.15 -16.05 -7.26
CA ASP A 182 -1.25 -16.71 -7.96
C ASP A 182 -2.21 -17.30 -6.92
N LEU A 183 -3.42 -16.75 -6.81
CA LEU A 183 -4.39 -17.19 -5.79
C LEU A 183 -5.01 -18.56 -6.10
N GLY A 184 -4.77 -19.11 -7.28
CA GLY A 184 -5.21 -20.45 -7.64
C GLY A 184 -6.71 -20.54 -7.94
N ILE A 185 -7.15 -21.76 -8.25
CA ILE A 185 -8.51 -22.03 -8.73
C ILE A 185 -9.59 -21.94 -7.66
N ASN A 186 -9.20 -22.04 -6.38
CA ASN A 186 -10.13 -22.03 -5.25
C ASN A 186 -10.39 -20.61 -4.72
N ILE A 187 -9.78 -19.59 -5.35
CA ILE A 187 -10.16 -18.19 -5.20
C ILE A 187 -10.79 -17.72 -6.51
N ARG A 188 -12.11 -17.51 -6.48
CA ARG A 188 -12.87 -17.07 -7.65
C ARG A 188 -12.53 -15.62 -7.99
N SER A 189 -12.42 -15.30 -9.29
CA SER A 189 -12.10 -13.95 -9.75
C SER A 189 -13.37 -13.11 -9.93
N GLY A 190 -13.40 -11.95 -9.30
CA GLY A 190 -14.51 -11.00 -9.37
C GLY A 190 -14.34 -9.86 -8.37
N ALA A 191 -15.16 -8.82 -8.49
CA ALA A 191 -15.03 -7.62 -7.66
C ALA A 191 -15.18 -7.88 -6.15
N HIS A 192 -15.95 -8.89 -5.75
CA HIS A 192 -16.30 -9.12 -4.35
C HIS A 192 -15.49 -10.22 -3.66
N TYR A 193 -14.62 -10.92 -4.38
CA TYR A 193 -13.85 -12.02 -3.79
C TYR A 193 -12.55 -11.53 -3.16
N THR A 194 -11.53 -11.25 -3.97
CA THR A 194 -10.22 -10.86 -3.44
C THR A 194 -10.21 -9.38 -3.10
N GLN A 195 -10.26 -9.10 -1.80
CA GLN A 195 -9.87 -7.83 -1.21
C GLN A 195 -8.45 -8.02 -0.65
N PHE A 196 -7.47 -7.31 -1.23
CA PHE A 196 -6.09 -7.36 -0.77
C PHE A 196 -5.74 -6.04 -0.08
N GLN A 197 -5.13 -6.15 1.10
CA GLN A 197 -4.65 -5.02 1.87
C GLN A 197 -3.13 -4.98 1.76
N VAL A 198 -2.58 -3.78 1.62
CA VAL A 198 -1.13 -3.55 1.61
C VAL A 198 -0.84 -2.55 2.71
N TYR A 199 -0.04 -2.96 3.69
CA TYR A 199 0.28 -2.14 4.85
C TYR A 199 1.46 -2.72 5.62
N ASP A 200 2.18 -1.87 6.35
CA ASP A 200 3.20 -2.27 7.34
C ASP A 200 2.48 -2.68 8.63
N TYR A 201 2.23 -3.99 8.79
CA TYR A 201 1.41 -4.49 9.90
C TYR A 201 2.19 -4.67 11.20
N ASP A 202 3.51 -4.86 11.13
CA ASP A 202 4.35 -5.13 12.30
C ASP A 202 5.25 -3.95 12.73
N GLY A 203 5.31 -2.90 11.92
CA GLY A 203 6.05 -1.67 12.23
C GLY A 203 7.53 -1.75 11.91
N ASP A 204 7.99 -2.69 11.09
CA ASP A 204 9.40 -2.78 10.68
C ASP A 204 9.80 -1.75 9.61
N GLY A 205 8.82 -0.98 9.09
CA GLY A 205 9.01 0.05 8.08
C GLY A 205 8.88 -0.45 6.63
N LYS A 206 8.47 -1.70 6.42
CA LYS A 206 8.15 -2.29 5.12
C LYS A 206 6.73 -2.82 5.15
N CYS A 207 6.06 -2.80 4.00
CA CYS A 207 4.70 -3.30 3.91
C CYS A 207 4.63 -4.80 3.59
N GLU A 208 3.58 -5.43 4.11
CA GLU A 208 3.10 -6.74 3.71
C GLU A 208 1.86 -6.61 2.82
N MET A 209 1.49 -7.71 2.18
CA MET A 209 0.18 -7.87 1.56
C MET A 209 -0.63 -8.95 2.28
N VAL A 210 -1.86 -8.64 2.67
CA VAL A 210 -2.79 -9.56 3.31
C VAL A 210 -4.00 -9.79 2.41
N CYS A 211 -4.35 -11.04 2.16
CA CYS A 211 -5.60 -11.37 1.47
C CYS A 211 -6.12 -12.77 1.82
N LYS A 212 -7.39 -13.02 1.46
CA LYS A 212 -7.97 -14.36 1.54
C LYS A 212 -7.30 -15.28 0.53
N THR A 213 -6.91 -16.47 0.97
CA THR A 213 -6.28 -17.52 0.15
C THR A 213 -6.96 -18.86 0.39
N ALA A 214 -6.54 -19.88 -0.37
CA ALA A 214 -7.10 -21.23 -0.31
C ALA A 214 -6.03 -22.24 -0.81
N PRO A 215 -6.24 -23.56 -0.63
CA PRO A 215 -5.41 -24.54 -1.33
C PRO A 215 -5.31 -24.24 -2.83
N GLY A 216 -4.12 -24.36 -3.39
CA GLY A 216 -3.83 -23.99 -4.78
C GLY A 216 -3.30 -22.56 -4.94
N THR A 217 -3.39 -21.70 -3.92
CA THR A 217 -2.63 -20.45 -3.89
C THR A 217 -1.13 -20.75 -3.85
N LYS A 218 -0.35 -20.00 -4.63
CA LYS A 218 1.11 -20.01 -4.65
C LYS A 218 1.66 -18.64 -4.32
N ASP A 219 2.56 -18.59 -3.35
CA ASP A 219 3.31 -17.37 -3.06
C ASP A 219 4.24 -17.01 -4.22
N GLY A 220 4.90 -15.85 -4.15
CA GLY A 220 5.80 -15.43 -5.22
C GLY A 220 7.10 -16.23 -5.32
N LYS A 221 7.43 -17.08 -4.34
CA LYS A 221 8.51 -18.08 -4.46
C LYS A 221 8.03 -19.37 -5.14
N GLY A 222 6.73 -19.48 -5.43
CA GLY A 222 6.10 -20.66 -6.02
C GLY A 222 5.75 -21.75 -5.00
N LYS A 223 5.86 -21.45 -3.70
CA LYS A 223 5.47 -22.36 -2.61
C LYS A 223 3.95 -22.35 -2.48
N ASN A 224 3.34 -23.52 -2.32
CA ASN A 224 1.91 -23.62 -2.04
C ASN A 224 1.61 -23.08 -0.63
N VAL A 225 0.58 -22.26 -0.53
CA VAL A 225 0.01 -21.81 0.74
C VAL A 225 -0.99 -22.87 1.19
N ILE A 226 -0.66 -23.58 2.28
CA ILE A 226 -1.48 -24.68 2.82
C ILE A 226 -1.40 -24.69 4.35
N MET A 227 -2.50 -25.09 4.99
CA MET A 227 -2.54 -25.37 6.42
C MET A 227 -2.63 -26.88 6.67
N GLY A 228 -1.97 -27.35 7.73
CA GLY A 228 -2.03 -28.76 8.14
C GLY A 228 -1.72 -29.75 7.01
N ASN A 229 -2.66 -30.67 6.77
CA ASN A 229 -2.56 -31.72 5.76
C ASN A 229 -3.44 -31.44 4.52
N ASP A 230 -3.85 -30.19 4.30
CA ASP A 230 -4.69 -29.84 3.16
C ASP A 230 -3.98 -30.09 1.83
N ASN A 231 -4.76 -30.52 0.84
CA ASN A 231 -4.22 -30.89 -0.47
C ASN A 231 -3.95 -29.63 -1.32
N PRO A 232 -2.71 -29.28 -1.66
CA PRO A 232 -2.40 -28.11 -2.48
C PRO A 232 -2.98 -28.18 -3.91
N ASN A 233 -3.44 -29.36 -4.34
CA ASN A 233 -4.04 -29.60 -5.65
C ASN A 233 -5.57 -29.81 -5.58
N ALA A 234 -6.22 -29.46 -4.47
CA ALA A 234 -7.67 -29.56 -4.35
C ALA A 234 -8.37 -28.69 -5.41
N ASP A 235 -9.50 -29.19 -5.95
CA ASP A 235 -10.41 -28.42 -6.81
C ASP A 235 -11.77 -28.39 -6.13
N ASP A 236 -12.02 -27.33 -5.37
CA ASP A 236 -13.24 -27.12 -4.60
C ASP A 236 -14.32 -26.38 -5.40
N ARG A 237 -14.12 -26.22 -6.71
CA ARG A 237 -15.11 -25.58 -7.60
C ARG A 237 -16.25 -26.55 -7.90
N ASN A 238 -17.48 -26.11 -7.67
CA ASN A 238 -18.65 -26.85 -8.09
C ASN A 238 -18.89 -26.76 -9.62
N GLY A 239 -19.91 -27.46 -10.11
CA GLY A 239 -20.27 -27.46 -11.54
C GLY A 239 -20.60 -26.08 -12.12
N ASN A 240 -21.03 -25.14 -11.27
CA ASN A 240 -21.31 -23.74 -11.63
C ASN A 240 -20.09 -22.82 -11.44
N GLY A 241 -18.93 -23.34 -11.05
CA GLY A 241 -17.69 -22.58 -10.89
C GLY A 241 -17.60 -21.73 -9.62
N TYR A 242 -18.47 -21.96 -8.63
CA TYR A 242 -18.35 -21.38 -7.28
C TYR A 242 -17.49 -22.26 -6.38
N VAL A 243 -16.86 -21.67 -5.37
CA VAL A 243 -16.05 -22.37 -4.35
C VAL A 243 -16.73 -22.25 -3.00
N LEU A 244 -17.71 -23.13 -2.75
CA LEU A 244 -18.59 -23.08 -1.57
C LEU A 244 -18.28 -24.18 -0.55
N THR A 245 -17.21 -24.93 -0.77
CA THR A 245 -16.66 -25.97 0.11
C THR A 245 -15.15 -25.78 0.18
N GLY A 246 -14.48 -26.63 0.95
CA GLY A 246 -13.04 -26.56 1.14
C GLY A 246 -12.63 -25.49 2.16
N PRO A 247 -11.37 -25.55 2.62
CA PRO A 247 -10.84 -24.64 3.62
C PRO A 247 -10.61 -23.24 3.03
N GLU A 248 -10.65 -22.24 3.91
CA GLU A 248 -10.43 -20.84 3.57
C GLU A 248 -9.40 -20.26 4.52
N TYR A 249 -8.45 -19.50 3.98
CA TYR A 249 -7.37 -18.95 4.79
C TYR A 249 -7.29 -17.43 4.68
N LEU A 250 -6.67 -16.81 5.68
CA LEU A 250 -6.12 -15.47 5.61
C LEU A 250 -4.60 -15.59 5.64
N THR A 251 -3.94 -15.07 4.62
CA THR A 251 -2.47 -15.12 4.51
C THR A 251 -1.89 -13.73 4.47
N ILE A 252 -0.80 -13.55 5.22
CA ILE A 252 0.08 -12.40 5.12
C ILE A 252 1.34 -12.78 4.34
N PHE A 253 1.68 -11.96 3.34
CA PHE A 253 2.80 -12.14 2.44
C PHE A 253 3.80 -11.00 2.62
N GLU A 254 5.09 -11.34 2.68
CA GLU A 254 6.17 -10.35 2.78
C GLU A 254 6.28 -9.56 1.47
N GLY A 255 6.22 -8.21 1.55
CA GLY A 255 6.33 -7.35 0.38
C GLY A 255 7.65 -7.51 -0.37
N ALA A 256 8.79 -7.53 0.35
CA ALA A 256 10.10 -7.66 -0.28
C ALA A 256 10.37 -9.05 -0.85
N THR A 257 10.14 -10.10 -0.05
CA THR A 257 10.56 -11.46 -0.41
C THR A 257 9.45 -12.32 -1.00
N ARG A 258 8.26 -11.76 -1.23
CA ARG A 258 7.13 -12.41 -1.93
C ARG A 258 6.68 -13.74 -1.32
N ALA A 259 7.10 -14.02 -0.10
CA ALA A 259 6.87 -15.28 0.59
C ALA A 259 5.65 -15.17 1.49
N GLU A 260 4.95 -16.29 1.65
CA GLU A 260 4.07 -16.46 2.80
C GLU A 260 4.87 -16.26 4.10
N ILE A 261 4.43 -15.32 4.94
CA ILE A 261 4.93 -15.16 6.32
C ILE A 261 4.14 -16.08 7.24
N HIS A 262 2.81 -15.97 7.19
CA HIS A 262 1.92 -16.73 8.05
C HIS A 262 0.53 -16.87 7.40
N THR A 263 -0.13 -17.99 7.71
CA THR A 263 -1.47 -18.31 7.24
C THR A 263 -2.31 -18.86 8.39
N VAL A 264 -3.53 -18.37 8.51
CA VAL A 264 -4.53 -18.79 9.50
C VAL A 264 -5.87 -19.09 8.83
N GLU A 265 -6.79 -19.73 9.55
CA GLU A 265 -8.16 -19.92 9.06
C GLU A 265 -8.85 -18.56 8.84
N TYR A 266 -9.57 -18.42 7.73
CA TYR A 266 -10.28 -17.18 7.41
C TYR A 266 -11.47 -16.98 8.36
N THR A 267 -11.58 -15.79 8.94
CA THR A 267 -12.69 -15.40 9.82
C THR A 267 -13.29 -14.07 9.34
N PRO A 268 -14.63 -13.97 9.19
CA PRO A 268 -15.63 -15.00 9.43
C PRO A 268 -15.52 -16.15 8.41
N GLY A 269 -15.56 -17.40 8.89
CA GLY A 269 -15.56 -18.56 8.01
C GLY A 269 -16.92 -18.75 7.31
N ARG A 270 -16.94 -19.45 6.17
CA ARG A 270 -18.16 -19.67 5.36
C ARG A 270 -19.35 -20.23 6.14
N GLY A 271 -19.14 -21.22 7.01
CA GLY A 271 -20.23 -21.94 7.66
C GLY A 271 -21.24 -22.53 6.65
N ASN A 272 -22.54 -22.46 6.94
CA ASN A 272 -23.58 -22.87 6.00
C ASN A 272 -23.93 -21.70 5.08
N VAL A 273 -23.75 -21.86 3.76
CA VAL A 273 -24.04 -20.86 2.72
C VAL A 273 -25.42 -20.22 2.91
N SER A 274 -26.44 -21.03 3.21
CA SER A 274 -27.83 -20.55 3.41
C SER A 274 -28.01 -19.56 4.56
N ALA A 275 -27.13 -19.58 5.57
CA ALA A 275 -27.18 -18.65 6.71
C ALA A 275 -26.90 -17.21 6.30
N TRP A 276 -26.22 -17.01 5.16
CA TRP A 276 -25.94 -15.68 4.60
C TRP A 276 -27.11 -15.09 3.82
N GLY A 277 -28.21 -15.83 3.65
CA GLY A 277 -29.46 -15.33 3.06
C GLY A 277 -29.74 -15.77 1.62
N ASP A 278 -28.92 -16.66 1.04
CA ASP A 278 -29.22 -17.44 -0.16
C ASP A 278 -28.46 -18.76 -0.17
N SER A 279 -28.89 -19.74 -0.97
CA SER A 279 -28.26 -21.08 -1.00
C SER A 279 -27.41 -21.35 -2.24
N TYR A 280 -27.22 -20.35 -3.12
CA TYR A 280 -26.47 -20.53 -4.36
C TYR A 280 -25.07 -19.89 -4.35
N GLY A 281 -24.74 -19.13 -3.30
CA GLY A 281 -23.38 -18.65 -3.05
C GLY A 281 -23.17 -17.16 -3.35
N ASN A 282 -24.22 -16.33 -3.35
CA ASN A 282 -24.02 -14.90 -3.60
C ASN A 282 -23.59 -14.15 -2.34
N ARG A 283 -24.46 -14.12 -1.32
CA ARG A 283 -24.24 -13.30 -0.12
C ARG A 283 -23.07 -13.77 0.75
N VAL A 284 -22.74 -15.06 0.70
CA VAL A 284 -21.65 -15.63 1.50
C VAL A 284 -20.27 -15.15 1.06
N ASP A 285 -20.09 -14.83 -0.22
CA ASP A 285 -18.81 -14.41 -0.80
C ASP A 285 -18.76 -12.88 -0.99
N ARG A 286 -19.41 -12.12 -0.11
CA ARG A 286 -19.45 -10.64 -0.13
C ARG A 286 -18.62 -10.03 0.99
#